data_AF-A0A972NE12-F1
#
_entry.id   AF-A0A972NE12-F1
#
_cell.length_a   1.000
_cell.length_b   1.000
_cell.length_c   1.000
_cell.angle_alpha   90.00
_cell.angle_beta   90.00
_cell.angle_gamma   90.00
#
_symmetry.space_group_name_H-M   'P 1'
#
loop_
_entity.id
_entity.type
_entity.pdbx_description
1 polymer ?
#
loop_
_entity_poly.entity_id
_entity_poly.type
_entity_poly.pdbx_seq_one_letter_code
_entity_poly.pdbx_strand_id
1 'polypeptide(L)'
;MELRALTPVMLTNAVARFENGTPALKAETLKELVKNALVYENLRLDKELFDEFYKKLLWWWDFYRENRENRTEVRRQLEAVALWLEKKVLCGGEPEIVKGEVINFDEEKNLLRLLEVSDFRLGEGELVKKKVKLVGRAKRFVGVRKFAERGSVFEGTFGVSKERTLDYERHAQKPLLFEVFKENRVVEVVNRFSLKVLEADKAFFGDRGYSVAVRWLETVEAESSERLVKLNYKEGILPYGAELFVLERIETGKGRKEYHHLSEIASELALLGWASELLTETRELTVRQEPIGWCAF
;
A
#
# COMPACT_ATOMS: atom_id res chain seq x y z
N MET A 1 -12.58 12.44 -13.26
CA MET A 1 -11.14 12.13 -13.30
C MET A 1 -10.99 10.78 -13.95
N GLU A 2 -9.97 10.60 -14.78
CA GLU A 2 -9.69 9.34 -15.46
C GLU A 2 -8.58 8.59 -14.71
N LEU A 3 -8.66 7.27 -14.71
CA LEU A 3 -7.60 6.38 -14.26
C LEU A 3 -7.34 5.38 -15.38
N ARG A 4 -6.21 5.55 -16.06
CA ARG A 4 -5.83 4.72 -17.20
C ARG A 4 -4.97 3.54 -16.76
N ALA A 5 -5.32 2.35 -17.22
CA ALA A 5 -4.53 1.14 -17.00
C ALA A 5 -3.25 1.15 -17.85
N LEU A 6 -2.08 1.20 -17.22
CA LEU A 6 -0.77 1.06 -17.89
C LEU A 6 -0.35 -0.41 -18.03
N THR A 7 -0.91 -1.27 -17.20
CA THR A 7 -0.81 -2.74 -17.28
C THR A 7 -2.19 -3.35 -17.00
N PRO A 8 -2.40 -4.66 -17.26
CA PRO A 8 -3.68 -5.29 -16.94
C PRO A 8 -4.06 -5.11 -15.47
N VAL A 9 -5.29 -4.67 -15.22
CA VAL A 9 -5.85 -4.47 -13.87
C VAL A 9 -6.64 -5.71 -13.49
N MET A 10 -6.19 -6.45 -12.48
CA MET A 10 -6.88 -7.66 -12.03
C MET A 10 -8.18 -7.29 -11.32
N LEU A 11 -9.30 -7.86 -11.77
CA LEU A 11 -10.62 -7.57 -11.21
C LEU A 11 -11.00 -8.63 -10.17
N THR A 12 -10.53 -8.42 -8.94
CA THR A 12 -10.89 -9.25 -7.77
C THR A 12 -11.95 -8.57 -6.92
N ASN A 13 -12.65 -9.32 -6.08
CA ASN A 13 -13.62 -8.75 -5.13
C ASN A 13 -12.97 -7.80 -4.11
N ALA A 14 -11.65 -7.85 -3.92
CA ALA A 14 -10.94 -6.93 -3.04
C ALA A 14 -10.89 -5.52 -3.66
N VAL A 15 -10.66 -5.43 -4.97
CA VAL A 15 -10.41 -4.14 -5.65
C VAL A 15 -11.56 -3.64 -6.52
N ALA A 16 -12.47 -4.52 -6.91
CA ALA A 16 -13.51 -4.21 -7.87
C ALA A 16 -14.87 -4.79 -7.44
N ARG A 17 -15.94 -4.14 -7.88
CA ARG A 17 -17.30 -4.69 -7.90
C ARG A 17 -17.86 -4.64 -9.31
N PHE A 18 -18.90 -5.41 -9.56
CA PHE A 18 -19.57 -5.47 -10.86
C PHE A 18 -21.00 -4.94 -10.71
N GLU A 19 -21.32 -3.88 -11.42
CA GLU A 19 -22.67 -3.30 -11.49
C GLU A 19 -23.18 -3.46 -12.91
N ASN A 20 -24.29 -4.18 -13.10
CA ASN A 20 -24.88 -4.43 -14.42
C ASN A 20 -23.90 -5.00 -15.47
N GLY A 21 -22.92 -5.81 -15.03
CA GLY A 21 -21.90 -6.40 -15.90
C GLY A 21 -20.67 -5.52 -16.13
N THR A 22 -20.70 -4.24 -15.77
CA THR A 22 -19.56 -3.32 -15.88
C THR A 22 -18.77 -3.31 -14.57
N PRO A 23 -17.44 -3.52 -14.60
CA PRO A 23 -16.62 -3.43 -13.42
C PRO A 23 -16.39 -1.98 -13.00
N ALA A 24 -16.34 -1.76 -11.69
CA ALA A 24 -15.92 -0.52 -11.08
C ALA A 24 -14.85 -0.82 -10.03
N LEU A 25 -13.74 -0.06 -10.07
CA LEU A 25 -12.75 -0.07 -9.00
C LEU A 25 -13.34 0.64 -7.79
N LYS A 26 -13.20 0.02 -6.62
CA LYS A 26 -13.83 0.49 -5.39
C LYS A 26 -13.16 1.77 -4.88
N ALA A 27 -13.96 2.72 -4.41
CA ALA A 27 -13.47 3.91 -3.73
C ALA A 27 -12.55 3.56 -2.54
N GLU A 28 -12.86 2.48 -1.80
CA GLU A 28 -12.06 1.99 -0.68
C GLU A 28 -10.64 1.61 -1.08
N THR A 29 -10.46 1.03 -2.28
CA THR A 29 -9.12 0.67 -2.78
C THR A 29 -8.26 1.91 -3.02
N LEU A 30 -8.85 3.00 -3.52
CA LEU A 30 -8.14 4.26 -3.70
C LEU A 30 -7.88 4.98 -2.37
N LYS A 31 -8.79 4.89 -1.39
CA LYS A 31 -8.54 5.40 -0.03
C LYS A 31 -7.39 4.66 0.65
N GLU A 32 -7.36 3.34 0.52
CA GLU A 32 -6.30 2.48 1.06
C GLU A 32 -4.94 2.79 0.41
N LEU A 33 -4.92 3.07 -0.89
CA LEU A 33 -3.72 3.56 -1.58
C LEU A 33 -3.23 4.89 -1.00
N VAL A 34 -4.11 5.87 -0.81
CA VAL A 34 -3.74 7.16 -0.20
C VAL A 34 -3.22 6.94 1.22
N LYS A 35 -3.87 6.09 2.01
CA LYS A 35 -3.42 5.72 3.35
C LYS A 35 -1.98 5.19 3.34
N ASN A 36 -1.70 4.21 2.48
CA ASN A 36 -0.37 3.63 2.37
C ASN A 36 0.67 4.66 1.93
N ALA A 37 0.32 5.55 1.01
CA ALA A 37 1.20 6.64 0.59
C ALA A 37 1.50 7.63 1.73
N LEU A 38 0.50 7.98 2.55
CA LEU A 38 0.67 8.84 3.72
C LEU A 38 1.51 8.18 4.81
N VAL A 39 1.31 6.89 5.08
CA VAL A 39 2.13 6.13 6.03
C VAL A 39 3.59 6.12 5.59
N TYR A 40 3.85 5.75 4.33
CA TYR A 40 5.20 5.75 3.77
C TYR A 40 5.86 7.14 3.88
N GLU A 41 5.14 8.19 3.47
CA GLU A 41 5.67 9.55 3.46
C GLU A 41 5.93 10.10 4.87
N ASN A 42 5.08 9.78 5.86
CA ASN A 42 5.34 10.14 7.26
C ASN A 42 6.59 9.44 7.79
N LEU A 43 6.73 8.13 7.59
CA LEU A 43 7.92 7.39 8.04
C LEU A 43 9.21 7.92 7.40
N ARG A 44 9.12 8.40 6.15
CA ARG A 44 10.24 9.00 5.43
C ARG A 44 10.65 10.37 5.98
N LEU A 45 9.68 11.17 6.42
CA LEU A 45 9.90 12.54 6.90
C LEU A 45 10.20 12.60 8.40
N ASP A 46 9.60 11.71 9.18
CA ASP A 46 9.66 11.70 10.63
C ASP A 46 10.40 10.45 11.13
N LYS A 47 11.67 10.65 11.46
CA LYS A 47 12.51 9.60 12.02
C LYS A 47 12.02 9.16 13.41
N GLU A 48 11.49 10.08 14.22
CA GLU A 48 11.03 9.76 15.58
C GLU A 48 9.82 8.84 15.52
N LEU A 49 8.89 9.10 14.59
CA LEU A 49 7.77 8.20 14.31
C LEU A 49 8.26 6.79 13.94
N PHE A 50 9.24 6.68 13.05
CA PHE A 50 9.77 5.36 12.68
C PHE A 50 10.51 4.67 13.83
N ASP A 51 11.28 5.41 14.63
CA ASP A 51 11.94 4.88 15.82
C ASP A 51 10.92 4.35 16.84
N GLU A 52 9.80 5.05 17.02
CA GLU A 52 8.71 4.59 17.88
C GLU A 52 8.01 3.35 17.30
N PHE A 53 7.69 3.36 16.01
CA PHE A 53 7.10 2.21 15.32
C PHE A 53 8.00 0.97 15.44
N TYR A 54 9.31 1.13 15.25
CA TYR A 54 10.28 0.06 15.40
C TYR A 54 10.31 -0.50 16.83
N LYS A 55 10.25 0.34 17.87
CA LYS A 55 10.13 -0.12 19.26
C LYS A 55 8.87 -0.96 19.48
N LYS A 56 7.74 -0.61 18.85
CA LYS A 56 6.51 -1.41 18.95
C LYS A 56 6.61 -2.73 18.18
N LEU A 57 7.29 -2.75 17.03
CA LEU A 57 7.61 -3.99 16.32
C LEU A 57 8.52 -4.91 17.14
N LEU A 58 9.53 -4.36 17.82
CA LEU A 58 10.40 -5.13 18.72
C LEU A 58 9.61 -5.74 19.88
N TRP A 59 8.76 -4.93 20.53
CA TRP A 59 7.89 -5.42 21.60
C TRP A 59 6.97 -6.55 21.10
N TRP A 60 6.37 -6.39 19.93
CA TRP A 60 5.57 -7.46 19.32
C TRP A 60 6.41 -8.70 19.02
N TRP A 61 7.64 -8.53 18.55
CA TRP A 61 8.52 -9.64 18.21
C TRP A 61 8.94 -10.44 19.46
N ASP A 62 9.25 -9.75 20.56
CA ASP A 62 9.50 -10.38 21.86
C ASP A 62 8.25 -11.14 22.34
N PHE A 63 7.08 -10.49 22.28
CA PHE A 63 5.81 -11.13 22.62
C PHE A 63 5.53 -12.38 21.77
N TYR A 64 5.76 -12.30 20.45
CA TYR A 64 5.66 -13.44 19.53
C TYR A 64 6.57 -14.58 19.97
N ARG A 65 7.84 -14.31 20.30
CA ARG A 65 8.81 -15.34 20.70
C ARG A 65 8.40 -16.07 21.97
N GLU A 66 7.75 -15.39 22.90
CA GLU A 66 7.23 -15.97 24.14
C GLU A 66 5.88 -16.69 23.96
N ASN A 67 5.07 -16.28 22.99
CA ASN A 67 3.67 -16.71 22.85
C ASN A 67 3.37 -17.40 21.50
N ARG A 68 4.37 -18.04 20.88
CA ARG A 68 4.28 -18.63 19.53
C ARG A 68 3.10 -19.58 19.33
N GLU A 69 2.70 -20.29 20.39
CA GLU A 69 1.57 -21.23 20.36
C GLU A 69 0.21 -20.52 20.27
N ASN A 70 0.09 -19.30 20.80
CA ASN A 70 -1.13 -18.51 20.76
C ASN A 70 -1.14 -17.57 19.54
N ARG A 71 -1.21 -18.17 18.35
CA ARG A 71 -1.16 -17.46 17.06
C ARG A 71 -2.20 -16.33 16.96
N THR A 72 -3.40 -16.53 17.50
CA THR A 72 -4.49 -15.53 17.47
C THR A 72 -4.11 -14.29 18.26
N GLU A 73 -3.59 -14.47 19.48
CA GLU A 73 -3.19 -13.34 20.32
C GLU A 73 -1.98 -12.60 19.74
N VAL A 74 -0.98 -13.33 19.24
CA VAL A 74 0.17 -12.71 18.56
C VAL A 74 -0.28 -11.88 17.36
N ARG A 75 -1.22 -12.40 16.57
CA ARG A 75 -1.80 -11.67 15.43
C ARG A 75 -2.51 -10.41 15.89
N ARG A 76 -3.33 -10.49 16.93
CA ARG A 76 -4.08 -9.37 17.49
C ARG A 76 -3.15 -8.24 17.95
N GLN A 77 -2.02 -8.58 18.59
CA GLN A 77 -1.03 -7.60 18.98
C GLN A 77 -0.36 -6.92 17.78
N LEU A 78 -0.09 -7.66 16.70
CA LEU A 78 0.45 -7.06 15.47
C LEU A 78 -0.57 -6.12 14.80
N GLU A 79 -1.84 -6.53 14.76
CA GLU A 79 -2.94 -5.70 14.24
C GLU A 79 -3.07 -4.40 15.05
N ALA A 80 -2.87 -4.45 16.38
CA ALA A 80 -2.82 -3.26 17.22
C ALA A 80 -1.62 -2.35 16.89
N VAL A 81 -0.45 -2.91 16.59
CA VAL A 81 0.73 -2.14 16.15
C VAL A 81 0.48 -1.47 14.80
N ALA A 82 -0.13 -2.19 13.85
CA ALA A 82 -0.51 -1.66 12.54
C ALA A 82 -1.53 -0.51 12.67
N LEU A 83 -2.59 -0.73 13.45
CA LEU A 83 -3.63 0.25 13.70
C LEU A 83 -3.09 1.47 14.43
N TRP A 84 -2.18 1.29 15.40
CA TRP A 84 -1.52 2.39 16.09
C TRP A 84 -0.79 3.30 15.10
N LEU A 85 0.01 2.72 14.19
CA LEU A 85 0.74 3.49 13.17
C LEU A 85 -0.22 4.25 12.26
N GLU A 86 -1.30 3.58 11.83
CA GLU A 86 -2.35 4.20 11.02
C GLU A 86 -2.96 5.42 11.74
N LYS A 87 -3.37 5.28 13.01
CA LYS A 87 -3.98 6.37 13.76
C LYS A 87 -2.99 7.49 14.07
N LYS A 88 -1.75 7.17 14.39
CA LYS A 88 -0.68 8.14 14.62
C LYS A 88 -0.45 9.01 13.38
N VAL A 89 -0.47 8.40 12.19
CA VAL A 89 -0.29 9.08 10.90
C VAL A 89 -1.54 9.86 10.47
N LEU A 90 -2.71 9.24 10.52
CA LEU A 90 -3.93 9.80 9.93
C LEU A 90 -4.68 10.76 10.85
N CYS A 91 -4.62 10.55 12.17
CA CYS A 91 -5.36 11.33 13.15
C CYS A 91 -4.44 12.24 13.99
N GLY A 92 -3.12 11.98 13.98
CA GLY A 92 -2.16 12.67 14.83
C GLY A 92 -2.30 12.27 16.30
N GLY A 93 -1.80 13.12 17.19
CA GLY A 93 -1.86 12.89 18.64
C GLY A 93 -0.97 11.76 19.13
N GLU A 94 -1.30 11.20 20.29
CA GLU A 94 -0.54 10.14 20.98
C GLU A 94 -1.43 8.91 21.22
N PRO A 95 -1.81 8.16 20.17
CA PRO A 95 -2.52 6.89 20.35
C PRO A 95 -1.67 5.90 21.15
N GLU A 96 -2.33 5.07 21.95
CA GLU A 96 -1.67 4.07 22.80
C GLU A 96 -2.24 2.67 22.53
N ILE A 97 -1.41 1.64 22.73
CA ILE A 97 -1.85 0.24 22.67
C ILE A 97 -2.05 -0.24 24.11
N VAL A 98 -3.31 -0.54 24.48
CA VAL A 98 -3.67 -1.07 25.80
C VAL A 98 -4.35 -2.41 25.60
N LYS A 99 -3.73 -3.47 26.13
CA LYS A 99 -4.22 -4.86 26.01
C LYS A 99 -4.57 -5.25 24.56
N GLY A 100 -3.80 -4.81 23.57
CA GLY A 100 -4.01 -5.09 22.14
C GLY A 100 -5.17 -4.32 21.50
N GLU A 101 -5.64 -3.24 22.13
CA GLU A 101 -6.56 -2.27 21.55
C GLU A 101 -5.85 -0.92 21.41
N VAL A 102 -6.16 -0.17 20.35
CA VAL A 102 -5.63 1.19 20.17
C VAL A 102 -6.64 2.17 20.74
N ILE A 103 -6.17 3.07 21.61
CA ILE A 103 -6.99 4.12 22.26
C ILE A 103 -6.35 5.50 22.07
N ASN A 104 -6.98 6.55 22.58
CA ASN A 104 -6.48 7.94 22.57
C ASN A 104 -6.27 8.54 21.17
N PHE A 105 -7.16 8.25 20.22
CA PHE A 105 -7.22 8.91 18.92
C PHE A 105 -8.61 9.46 18.63
N ASP A 106 -8.68 10.43 17.72
CA ASP A 106 -9.91 11.07 17.28
C ASP A 106 -10.14 10.79 15.80
N GLU A 107 -11.20 10.04 15.48
CA GLU A 107 -11.54 9.66 14.11
C GLU A 107 -12.12 10.84 13.31
N GLU A 108 -12.53 11.93 13.96
CA GLU A 108 -12.88 13.19 13.28
C GLU A 108 -11.66 13.83 12.64
N LYS A 109 -10.48 13.60 13.22
CA LYS A 109 -9.20 14.06 12.68
C LYS A 109 -8.64 13.16 11.58
N ASN A 110 -9.30 12.08 11.17
CA ASN A 110 -8.74 11.22 10.12
C ASN A 110 -8.65 11.96 8.77
N LEU A 111 -7.43 12.17 8.27
CA LEU A 111 -7.16 12.87 7.00
C LEU A 111 -7.92 12.27 5.80
N LEU A 112 -8.21 10.98 5.78
CA LEU A 112 -8.95 10.35 4.67
C LEU A 112 -10.39 10.85 4.55
N ARG A 113 -10.95 11.49 5.60
CA ARG A 113 -12.27 12.14 5.54
C ARG A 113 -12.29 13.34 4.60
N LEU A 114 -11.12 13.96 4.36
CA LEU A 114 -10.97 15.09 3.44
C LEU A 114 -11.03 14.65 1.98
N LEU A 115 -10.92 13.35 1.69
CA LEU A 115 -11.03 12.83 0.33
C LEU A 115 -12.49 12.82 -0.13
N GLU A 116 -12.68 13.32 -1.35
CA GLU A 116 -13.85 13.06 -2.16
C GLU A 116 -13.47 12.00 -3.19
N VAL A 117 -13.98 10.79 -3.00
CA VAL A 117 -13.69 9.67 -3.89
C VAL A 117 -14.94 8.85 -4.13
N SER A 118 -15.20 8.57 -5.41
CA SER A 118 -16.23 7.64 -5.86
C SER A 118 -15.57 6.37 -6.39
N ASP A 119 -16.39 5.38 -6.68
CA ASP A 119 -15.95 4.27 -7.51
C ASP A 119 -15.55 4.77 -8.90
N PHE A 120 -14.57 4.08 -9.48
CA PHE A 120 -14.05 4.34 -10.82
C PHE A 120 -14.61 3.28 -11.77
N ARG A 121 -15.63 3.65 -12.54
CA ARG A 121 -16.33 2.74 -13.46
C ARG A 121 -15.54 2.57 -14.75
N LEU A 122 -15.46 1.36 -15.28
CA LEU A 122 -14.84 1.13 -16.59
C LEU A 122 -15.69 1.80 -17.68
N GLY A 123 -15.15 2.87 -18.28
CA GLY A 123 -15.77 3.57 -19.40
C GLY A 123 -15.32 2.97 -20.73
N GLU A 124 -14.00 2.79 -20.90
CA GLU A 124 -13.40 2.29 -22.13
C GLU A 124 -12.46 1.10 -21.88
N GLY A 125 -12.45 0.13 -22.80
CA GLY A 125 -11.48 -0.96 -22.85
C GLY A 125 -12.09 -2.37 -22.77
N GLU A 126 -11.21 -3.39 -22.82
CA GLU A 126 -11.61 -4.79 -22.97
C GLU A 126 -11.47 -5.59 -21.67
N LEU A 127 -12.42 -6.48 -21.42
CA LEU A 127 -12.34 -7.47 -20.34
C LEU A 127 -11.85 -8.81 -20.85
N VAL A 128 -10.75 -9.29 -20.28
CA VAL A 128 -10.10 -10.54 -20.70
C VAL A 128 -9.93 -11.51 -19.55
N LYS A 129 -9.67 -12.77 -19.88
CA LYS A 129 -9.22 -13.79 -18.94
C LYS A 129 -7.75 -14.11 -19.18
N LYS A 130 -6.89 -13.85 -18.19
CA LYS A 130 -5.45 -14.17 -18.26
C LYS A 130 -5.05 -15.19 -17.20
N LYS A 131 -4.06 -16.00 -17.56
CA LYS A 131 -3.38 -16.94 -16.65
C LYS A 131 -2.38 -16.17 -15.79
N VAL A 132 -2.47 -16.33 -14.46
CA VAL A 132 -1.62 -15.66 -13.47
C VAL A 132 -0.68 -16.66 -12.81
N LYS A 133 0.57 -16.25 -12.62
CA LYS A 133 1.59 -16.99 -11.88
C LYS A 133 2.11 -16.14 -10.72
N LEU A 134 2.40 -16.81 -9.61
CA LEU A 134 3.20 -16.26 -8.53
C LEU A 134 4.67 -16.55 -8.83
N VAL A 135 5.53 -15.55 -8.72
CA VAL A 135 6.97 -15.64 -8.92
C VAL A 135 7.73 -15.15 -7.69
N GLY A 136 9.03 -15.44 -7.61
CA GLY A 136 9.88 -15.11 -6.45
C GLY A 136 10.20 -16.33 -5.61
N ARG A 137 10.12 -16.18 -4.28
CA ARG A 137 10.39 -17.24 -3.30
C ARG A 137 9.44 -18.43 -3.46
N ALA A 138 8.19 -18.17 -3.85
CA ALA A 138 7.23 -19.19 -4.25
C ALA A 138 6.93 -19.09 -5.75
N LYS A 139 7.03 -20.22 -6.46
CA LYS A 139 6.69 -20.31 -7.89
C LYS A 139 5.52 -21.27 -8.09
N ARG A 140 4.33 -20.73 -8.37
CA ARG A 140 3.15 -21.55 -8.64
C ARG A 140 2.16 -20.87 -9.56
N PHE A 141 1.36 -21.69 -10.24
CA PHE A 141 0.21 -21.19 -10.99
C PHE A 141 -0.91 -20.77 -10.02
N VAL A 142 -1.41 -19.54 -10.15
CA VAL A 142 -2.47 -18.99 -9.28
C VAL A 142 -3.86 -19.29 -9.86
N GLY A 143 -3.95 -19.39 -11.19
CA GLY A 143 -5.19 -19.68 -11.91
C GLY A 143 -5.46 -18.68 -13.03
N VAL A 144 -6.64 -18.82 -13.63
CA VAL A 144 -7.18 -17.83 -14.56
C VAL A 144 -7.90 -16.73 -13.76
N ARG A 145 -7.68 -15.47 -14.11
CA ARG A 145 -8.32 -14.30 -13.49
C ARG A 145 -8.90 -13.38 -14.57
N LYS A 146 -9.90 -12.59 -14.20
CA LYS A 146 -10.49 -11.55 -15.06
C LYS A 146 -9.68 -10.26 -14.91
N PHE A 147 -9.48 -9.56 -16.02
CA PHE A 147 -8.74 -8.30 -16.07
C PHE A 147 -9.47 -7.28 -16.92
N ALA A 148 -9.29 -6.00 -16.61
CA ALA A 148 -9.34 -4.95 -17.61
C ALA A 148 -7.96 -4.85 -18.25
N GLU A 149 -7.90 -4.77 -19.58
CA GLU A 149 -6.64 -4.74 -20.32
C GLU A 149 -5.86 -3.44 -20.14
N ARG A 150 -4.58 -3.47 -20.51
CA ARG A 150 -3.81 -2.23 -20.69
C ARG A 150 -4.55 -1.30 -21.67
N GLY A 151 -4.56 -0.01 -21.35
CA GLY A 151 -5.25 1.02 -22.11
C GLY A 151 -6.70 1.24 -21.69
N SER A 152 -7.28 0.37 -20.85
CA SER A 152 -8.60 0.60 -20.26
C SER A 152 -8.64 1.90 -19.45
N VAL A 153 -9.76 2.61 -19.53
CA VAL A 153 -10.00 3.87 -18.82
C VAL A 153 -11.13 3.69 -17.84
N PHE A 154 -10.87 4.00 -16.58
CA PHE A 154 -11.86 4.06 -15.54
C PHE A 154 -12.17 5.52 -15.18
N GLU A 155 -13.44 5.84 -14.98
CA GLU A 155 -13.92 7.19 -14.70
C GLU A 155 -14.55 7.27 -13.32
N GLY A 156 -14.15 8.28 -12.54
CA GLY A 156 -14.68 8.54 -11.22
C GLY A 156 -14.30 9.91 -10.67
N THR A 157 -14.67 10.16 -9.42
CA THR A 157 -14.24 11.33 -8.65
C THR A 157 -13.07 10.92 -7.76
N PHE A 158 -12.00 11.71 -7.78
CA PHE A 158 -10.90 11.63 -6.82
C PHE A 158 -10.33 13.04 -6.62
N GLY A 159 -10.32 13.50 -5.37
CA GLY A 159 -9.82 14.82 -5.03
C GLY A 159 -9.99 15.14 -3.55
N VAL A 160 -9.66 16.37 -3.18
CA VAL A 160 -9.83 16.87 -1.81
C VAL A 160 -11.06 17.78 -1.73
N SER A 161 -11.92 17.53 -0.76
CA SER A 161 -13.10 18.35 -0.48
C SER A 161 -12.70 19.68 0.18
N LYS A 162 -12.87 20.79 -0.55
CA LYS A 162 -12.57 22.14 -0.04
C LYS A 162 -13.34 22.48 1.24
N GLU A 163 -14.62 22.12 1.29
CA GLU A 163 -15.48 22.36 2.44
C GLU A 163 -14.97 21.63 3.69
N ARG A 164 -14.68 20.34 3.57
CA ARG A 164 -14.16 19.53 4.68
C ARG A 164 -12.78 20.01 5.13
N THR A 165 -11.92 20.43 4.19
CA THR A 165 -10.60 20.97 4.52
C THR A 165 -10.71 22.26 5.33
N LEU A 166 -11.59 23.20 4.92
CA LEU A 166 -11.80 24.46 5.65
C LEU A 166 -12.35 24.24 7.06
N ASP A 167 -13.25 23.27 7.24
CA ASP A 167 -13.73 22.92 8.56
C ASP A 167 -12.61 22.29 9.41
N TYR A 168 -11.82 21.40 8.81
CA TYR A 168 -10.69 20.74 9.47
C TYR A 168 -9.59 21.72 9.92
N GLU A 169 -9.37 22.82 9.18
CA GLU A 169 -8.39 23.85 9.55
C GLU A 169 -8.63 24.43 10.95
N ARG A 170 -9.87 24.36 11.45
CA ARG A 170 -10.28 24.84 12.77
C ARG A 170 -9.77 23.97 13.92
N HIS A 171 -9.31 22.74 13.66
CA HIS A 171 -8.70 21.91 14.70
C HIS A 171 -7.33 22.47 15.13
N ALA A 172 -7.10 22.54 16.44
CA ALA A 172 -5.87 23.10 17.01
C ALA A 172 -4.62 22.25 16.73
N GLN A 173 -4.77 20.92 16.67
CA GLN A 173 -3.70 19.97 16.35
C GLN A 173 -4.03 19.25 15.05
N LYS A 174 -3.07 19.23 14.12
CA LYS A 174 -3.21 18.67 12.78
C LYS A 174 -2.12 17.62 12.56
N PRO A 175 -2.41 16.50 11.90
CA PRO A 175 -1.38 15.54 11.51
C PRO A 175 -0.35 16.20 10.57
N LEU A 176 0.89 15.69 10.58
CA LEU A 176 2.03 16.25 9.83
C LEU A 176 1.70 16.48 8.35
N LEU A 177 1.02 15.52 7.72
CA LEU A 177 0.68 15.58 6.29
C LEU A 177 -0.66 16.27 5.98
N PHE A 178 -1.23 17.05 6.90
CA PHE A 178 -2.43 17.83 6.61
C PHE A 178 -2.23 18.81 5.44
N GLU A 179 -1.06 19.44 5.33
CA GLU A 179 -0.79 20.40 4.23
C GLU A 179 -0.86 19.74 2.84
N VAL A 180 -0.63 18.42 2.72
CA VAL A 180 -0.85 17.68 1.46
C VAL A 180 -2.29 17.81 0.98
N PHE A 181 -3.26 17.78 1.90
CA PHE A 181 -4.67 17.91 1.57
C PHE A 181 -5.04 19.36 1.27
N LYS A 182 -4.54 20.29 2.10
CA LYS A 182 -4.78 21.72 1.91
C LYS A 182 -4.25 22.25 0.58
N GLU A 183 -3.07 21.79 0.16
CA GLU A 183 -2.45 22.13 -1.13
C GLU A 183 -2.96 21.26 -2.29
N ASN A 184 -3.87 20.31 -2.04
CA ASN A 184 -4.39 19.36 -3.02
C ASN A 184 -3.30 18.54 -3.75
N ARG A 185 -2.28 18.11 -3.00
CA ARG A 185 -1.10 17.36 -3.47
C ARG A 185 -1.19 15.84 -3.23
N VAL A 186 -2.39 15.32 -2.98
CA VAL A 186 -2.60 13.89 -2.71
C VAL A 186 -2.10 13.01 -3.86
N VAL A 187 -2.34 13.41 -5.12
CA VAL A 187 -1.85 12.69 -6.32
C VAL A 187 -0.33 12.64 -6.35
N GLU A 188 0.37 13.71 -5.97
CA GLU A 188 1.83 13.76 -5.93
C GLU A 188 2.39 12.76 -4.91
N VAL A 189 1.79 12.68 -3.72
CA VAL A 189 2.20 11.74 -2.66
C VAL A 189 1.95 10.29 -3.09
N VAL A 190 0.80 10.01 -3.72
CA VAL A 190 0.49 8.70 -4.29
C VAL A 190 1.47 8.32 -5.41
N ASN A 191 1.81 9.27 -6.28
CA ASN A 191 2.79 9.05 -7.34
C ASN A 191 4.17 8.71 -6.76
N ARG A 192 4.66 9.48 -5.79
CA ARG A 192 5.95 9.24 -5.14
C ARG A 192 6.01 7.87 -4.47
N PHE A 193 4.95 7.50 -3.75
CA PHE A 193 4.81 6.17 -3.16
C PHE A 193 4.82 5.08 -4.24
N SER A 194 4.05 5.25 -5.32
CA SER A 194 3.97 4.27 -6.41
C SER A 194 5.29 4.11 -7.16
N LEU A 195 6.07 5.19 -7.33
CA LEU A 195 7.42 5.15 -7.90
C LEU A 195 8.37 4.33 -7.01
N LYS A 196 8.23 4.42 -5.68
CA LYS A 196 9.05 3.62 -4.76
C LYS A 196 8.69 2.14 -4.82
N VAL A 197 7.41 1.81 -4.97
CA VAL A 197 7.00 0.43 -5.27
C VAL A 197 7.56 -0.02 -6.64
N LEU A 198 7.59 0.87 -7.64
CA LEU A 198 8.11 0.58 -8.97
C LEU A 198 9.60 0.24 -8.94
N GLU A 199 10.39 1.02 -8.19
CA GLU A 199 11.81 0.77 -7.94
C GLU A 199 12.02 -0.61 -7.31
N ALA A 200 11.27 -0.94 -6.25
CA ALA A 200 11.35 -2.24 -5.57
C ALA A 200 10.97 -3.40 -6.51
N ASP A 201 9.92 -3.23 -7.33
CA ASP A 201 9.50 -4.25 -8.29
C ASP A 201 10.51 -4.45 -9.41
N LYS A 202 11.10 -3.36 -9.94
CA LYS A 202 12.18 -3.44 -10.95
C LYS A 202 13.39 -4.19 -10.40
N ALA A 203 13.84 -3.87 -9.19
CA ALA A 203 14.94 -4.58 -8.53
C ALA A 203 14.60 -6.07 -8.35
N PHE A 204 13.41 -6.37 -7.79
CA PHE A 204 12.95 -7.74 -7.60
C PHE A 204 12.95 -8.57 -8.89
N PHE A 205 12.42 -8.02 -9.99
CA PHE A 205 12.35 -8.72 -11.27
C PHE A 205 13.71 -8.80 -11.97
N GLY A 206 14.53 -7.74 -11.87
CA GLY A 206 15.88 -7.68 -12.42
C GLY A 206 16.77 -8.77 -11.84
N ASP A 207 16.85 -8.85 -10.51
CA ASP A 207 17.69 -9.81 -9.77
C ASP A 207 17.29 -11.26 -10.03
N ARG A 208 16.04 -11.51 -10.42
CA ARG A 208 15.48 -12.84 -10.65
C ARG A 208 15.32 -13.21 -12.12
N GLY A 209 15.85 -12.39 -13.04
CA GLY A 209 15.91 -12.67 -14.47
C GLY A 209 14.59 -12.50 -15.24
N TYR A 210 13.64 -11.75 -14.71
CA TYR A 210 12.35 -11.45 -15.37
C TYR A 210 12.45 -10.22 -16.29
N SER A 211 13.36 -10.24 -17.26
CA SER A 211 13.67 -9.10 -18.13
C SER A 211 12.50 -8.57 -18.97
N VAL A 212 11.50 -9.40 -19.24
CA VAL A 212 10.25 -8.96 -19.90
C VAL A 212 9.43 -8.09 -18.93
N ALA A 213 9.32 -8.48 -17.67
CA ALA A 213 8.61 -7.70 -16.66
C ALA A 213 9.32 -6.37 -16.39
N VAL A 214 10.66 -6.35 -16.34
CA VAL A 214 11.44 -5.11 -16.17
C VAL A 214 11.15 -4.12 -17.31
N ARG A 215 11.18 -4.56 -18.57
CA ARG A 215 10.85 -3.70 -19.72
C ARG A 215 9.42 -3.15 -19.68
N TRP A 216 8.48 -3.95 -19.18
CA TRP A 216 7.13 -3.47 -18.92
C TRP A 216 7.10 -2.34 -17.88
N LEU A 217 7.84 -2.49 -16.77
CA LEU A 217 7.91 -1.47 -15.73
C LEU A 217 8.64 -0.20 -16.17
N GLU A 218 9.65 -0.30 -17.05
CA GLU A 218 10.27 0.85 -17.71
C GLU A 218 9.28 1.59 -18.61
N THR A 219 8.42 0.86 -19.33
CA THR A 219 7.36 1.47 -20.15
C THR A 219 6.32 2.17 -19.27
N VAL A 220 5.93 1.55 -18.15
CA VAL A 220 5.02 2.14 -17.15
C VAL A 220 5.57 3.46 -16.63
N GLU A 221 6.85 3.50 -16.25
CA GLU A 221 7.50 4.73 -15.76
C GLU A 221 7.49 5.84 -16.80
N ALA A 222 7.81 5.52 -18.06
CA ALA A 222 7.86 6.49 -19.14
C ALA A 222 6.48 7.06 -19.48
N GLU A 223 5.42 6.26 -19.34
CA GLU A 223 4.05 6.66 -19.69
C GLU A 223 3.30 7.35 -18.52
N SER A 224 3.76 7.21 -17.28
CA SER A 224 2.99 7.63 -16.12
C SER A 224 2.93 9.13 -15.88
N SER A 225 3.79 9.93 -16.52
CA SER A 225 3.76 11.41 -16.49
C SER A 225 3.56 12.01 -15.08
N GLU A 226 4.30 11.51 -14.08
CA GLU A 226 4.20 11.93 -12.65
C GLU A 226 2.84 11.68 -11.96
N ARG A 227 2.02 10.79 -12.51
CA ARG A 227 0.68 10.46 -11.98
C ARG A 227 0.51 8.96 -11.74
N LEU A 228 1.60 8.26 -11.46
CA LEU A 228 1.64 6.82 -11.33
C LEU A 228 0.83 6.33 -10.12
N VAL A 229 0.13 5.21 -10.31
CA VAL A 229 -0.63 4.52 -9.28
C VAL A 229 -0.34 3.02 -9.35
N LYS A 230 0.02 2.41 -8.22
CA LYS A 230 0.01 0.96 -8.05
C LYS A 230 -1.21 0.52 -7.26
N LEU A 231 -2.09 -0.28 -7.87
CA LEU A 231 -3.14 -1.00 -7.16
C LEU A 231 -2.54 -2.20 -6.42
N ASN A 232 -2.78 -2.27 -5.11
CA ASN A 232 -2.37 -3.37 -4.25
C ASN A 232 -3.48 -4.43 -4.18
N TYR A 233 -3.11 -5.69 -4.41
CA TYR A 233 -4.06 -6.82 -4.37
C TYR A 233 -3.86 -7.74 -3.16
N LYS A 234 -2.72 -7.61 -2.48
CA LYS A 234 -2.31 -8.42 -1.35
C LYS A 234 -1.58 -7.54 -0.35
N GLU A 235 -2.24 -7.29 0.77
CA GLU A 235 -1.68 -6.55 1.89
C GLU A 235 -1.37 -7.51 3.03
N GLY A 236 -0.35 -7.16 3.81
CA GLY A 236 -0.05 -7.82 5.06
C GLY A 236 -0.93 -7.26 6.19
N ILE A 237 -0.57 -7.60 7.42
CA ILE A 237 -1.17 -6.98 8.60
C ILE A 237 -0.66 -5.54 8.77
N LEU A 238 0.62 -5.31 8.48
CA LEU A 238 1.18 -3.96 8.45
C LEU A 238 0.70 -3.22 7.20
N PRO A 239 0.48 -1.90 7.27
CA PRO A 239 0.21 -1.09 6.09
C PRO A 239 1.32 -1.31 5.05
N TYR A 240 0.95 -1.46 3.77
CA TYR A 240 1.89 -1.66 2.66
C TYR A 240 2.95 -0.56 2.60
N GLY A 241 2.57 0.68 2.93
CA GLY A 241 3.50 1.82 3.04
C GLY A 241 4.59 1.63 4.11
N ALA A 242 4.24 1.00 5.24
CA ALA A 242 5.20 0.67 6.29
C ALA A 242 6.12 -0.48 5.87
N GLU A 243 5.58 -1.52 5.21
CA GLU A 243 6.39 -2.62 4.69
C GLU A 243 7.42 -2.15 3.64
N LEU A 244 7.03 -1.24 2.74
CA LEU A 244 7.94 -0.64 1.77
C LEU A 244 9.07 0.11 2.46
N PHE A 245 8.75 0.93 3.47
CA PHE A 245 9.76 1.67 4.22
C PHE A 245 10.71 0.75 5.00
N VAL A 246 10.17 -0.33 5.60
CA VAL A 246 10.97 -1.37 6.27
C VAL A 246 11.94 -2.03 5.29
N LEU A 247 11.48 -2.37 4.07
CA LEU A 247 12.32 -2.95 3.02
C LEU A 247 13.51 -2.03 2.68
N GLU A 248 13.28 -0.74 2.49
CA GLU A 248 14.36 0.24 2.24
C GLU A 248 15.40 0.28 3.37
N ARG A 249 14.95 0.17 4.63
CA ARG A 249 15.87 0.16 5.78
C ARG A 249 16.71 -1.13 5.81
N ILE A 250 16.14 -2.28 5.45
CA ILE A 250 16.85 -3.57 5.38
C ILE A 250 17.89 -3.59 4.24
N GLU A 251 17.61 -2.92 3.13
CA GLU A 251 18.48 -2.91 1.95
C GLU A 251 19.70 -1.98 2.11
N THR A 252 19.60 -0.94 2.95
CA THR A 252 20.68 0.04 3.15
C THR A 252 21.62 -0.33 4.31
N GLY A 253 22.93 -0.09 4.13
CA GLY A 253 23.92 -0.34 5.19
C GLY A 253 23.68 0.47 6.47
N LYS A 254 23.20 1.72 6.33
CA LYS A 254 22.80 2.57 7.47
C LYS A 254 21.59 1.99 8.18
N GLY A 255 20.52 1.65 7.44
CA GLY A 255 19.31 1.10 8.02
C GLY A 255 19.55 -0.21 8.75
N ARG A 256 20.36 -1.13 8.19
CA ARG A 256 20.76 -2.38 8.87
C ARG A 256 21.51 -2.15 10.18
N LYS A 257 22.32 -1.08 10.27
CA LYS A 257 23.04 -0.75 11.50
C LYS A 257 22.11 -0.19 12.57
N GLU A 258 21.20 0.70 12.19
CA GLU A 258 20.27 1.37 13.12
C GLU A 258 19.13 0.44 13.56
N TYR A 259 18.64 -0.42 12.67
CA TYR A 259 17.44 -1.25 12.85
C TYR A 259 17.73 -2.72 12.58
N HIS A 260 18.72 -3.28 13.27
CA HIS A 260 19.30 -4.59 12.97
C HIS A 260 18.31 -5.77 13.05
N HIS A 261 17.22 -5.68 13.82
CA HIS A 261 16.22 -6.75 13.93
C HIS A 261 15.15 -6.74 12.83
N LEU A 262 15.12 -5.72 11.96
CA LEU A 262 14.06 -5.60 10.96
C LEU A 262 14.05 -6.77 9.97
N SER A 263 15.23 -7.33 9.65
CA SER A 263 15.32 -8.46 8.72
C SER A 263 14.69 -9.72 9.30
N GLU A 264 14.93 -10.00 10.59
CA GLU A 264 14.33 -11.11 11.32
C GLU A 264 12.83 -10.91 11.49
N ILE A 265 12.39 -9.71 11.88
CA ILE A 265 10.96 -9.37 12.00
C ILE A 265 10.25 -9.58 10.66
N ALA A 266 10.78 -9.01 9.57
CA ALA A 266 10.21 -9.18 8.23
C ALA A 266 10.15 -10.65 7.80
N SER A 267 11.19 -11.42 8.12
CA SER A 267 11.23 -12.86 7.83
C SER A 267 10.16 -13.65 8.59
N GLU A 268 9.94 -13.35 9.87
CA GLU A 268 8.89 -13.97 10.69
C GLU A 268 7.49 -13.61 10.16
N LEU A 269 7.25 -12.34 9.83
CA LEU A 269 6.00 -11.90 9.21
C LEU A 269 5.71 -12.65 7.90
N ALA A 270 6.73 -12.83 7.06
CA ALA A 270 6.61 -13.60 5.82
C ALA A 270 6.31 -15.09 6.06
N LEU A 271 6.99 -15.72 7.02
CA LEU A 271 6.78 -17.13 7.38
C LEU A 271 5.37 -17.39 7.93
N LEU A 272 4.85 -16.45 8.73
CA LEU A 272 3.51 -16.52 9.32
C LEU A 272 2.39 -16.22 8.31
N GLY A 273 2.75 -15.76 7.10
CA GLY A 273 1.79 -15.34 6.07
C GLY A 273 1.08 -14.03 6.41
N TRP A 274 1.75 -13.17 7.17
CA TRP A 274 1.24 -11.88 7.66
C TRP A 274 1.89 -10.66 7.00
N ALA A 275 2.86 -10.90 6.12
CA ALA A 275 3.46 -9.88 5.27
C ALA A 275 2.77 -9.78 3.90
N SER A 276 2.87 -8.61 3.29
CA SER A 276 2.46 -8.38 1.91
C SER A 276 3.39 -9.07 0.90
N GLU A 277 3.12 -8.85 -0.39
CA GLU A 277 3.97 -9.35 -1.46
C GLU A 277 5.42 -8.81 -1.37
N LEU A 278 5.63 -7.60 -0.84
CA LEU A 278 6.95 -6.98 -0.65
C LEU A 278 7.87 -7.85 0.21
N LEU A 279 7.53 -8.06 1.48
CA LEU A 279 8.37 -8.78 2.43
C LEU A 279 8.31 -10.31 2.27
N THR A 280 7.26 -10.85 1.62
CA THR A 280 7.25 -12.27 1.26
C THR A 280 8.14 -12.59 0.06
N GLU A 281 8.70 -11.58 -0.62
CA GLU A 281 9.45 -11.71 -1.86
C GLU A 281 8.70 -12.52 -2.92
N THR A 282 7.41 -12.24 -3.06
CA THR A 282 6.58 -12.82 -4.11
C THR A 282 5.92 -11.72 -4.92
N ARG A 283 5.67 -11.99 -6.21
CA ARG A 283 4.90 -11.09 -7.09
C ARG A 283 3.97 -11.87 -7.99
N GLU A 284 2.84 -11.28 -8.33
CA GLU A 284 1.95 -11.80 -9.35
C GLU A 284 2.28 -11.22 -10.72
N LEU A 285 2.40 -12.10 -11.71
CA LEU A 285 2.57 -11.76 -13.12
C LEU A 285 1.58 -12.55 -13.96
N THR A 286 1.26 -12.05 -15.15
CA THR A 286 0.66 -12.92 -16.17
C THR A 286 1.68 -13.97 -16.62
N VAL A 287 1.23 -15.06 -17.26
CA VAL A 287 2.16 -16.06 -17.85
C VAL A 287 3.13 -15.41 -18.85
N ARG A 288 2.68 -14.36 -19.54
CA ARG A 288 3.48 -13.52 -20.46
C ARG A 288 4.41 -12.53 -19.77
N GLN A 289 4.51 -12.60 -18.43
CA GLN A 289 5.36 -11.72 -17.61
C GLN A 289 4.93 -10.26 -17.63
N GLU A 290 3.64 -9.98 -17.86
CA GLU A 290 3.09 -8.64 -17.69
C GLU A 290 2.88 -8.39 -16.18
N PRO A 291 3.43 -7.30 -15.62
CA PRO A 291 3.06 -6.80 -14.29
C PRO A 291 1.57 -6.45 -14.22
N ILE A 292 1.04 -6.33 -13.01
CA ILE A 292 -0.39 -6.22 -12.77
C ILE A 292 -0.72 -5.00 -11.92
N GLY A 293 -1.72 -4.23 -12.35
CA GLY A 293 -2.34 -3.16 -11.57
C GLY A 293 -1.59 -1.83 -11.52
N TRP A 294 -0.77 -1.54 -12.52
CA TRP A 294 -0.22 -0.19 -12.72
C TRP A 294 -1.18 0.67 -13.53
N CYS A 295 -1.46 1.87 -13.02
CA CYS A 295 -2.36 2.86 -13.62
C CYS A 295 -1.74 4.27 -13.59
N ALA A 296 -2.35 5.22 -14.29
CA ALA A 296 -2.05 6.64 -14.18
C ALA A 296 -3.33 7.49 -14.14
N PHE A 297 -3.31 8.55 -13.32
CA PHE A 297 -4.35 9.59 -13.25
C PHE A 297 -4.24 10.65 -14.34
#